data_AF-A0A015JWM3-F1
#
_entry.id   AF-A0A015JWM3-F1
#
_cell.length_a   1.000
_cell.length_b   1.000
_cell.length_c   1.000
_cell.angle_alpha   90.00
_cell.angle_beta   90.00
_cell.angle_gamma   90.00
#
_symmetry.space_group_name_H-M   'P 1'
#
loop_
_entity.id
_entity.type
_entity.pdbx_description
1 polymer ?
#
loop_
_entity_poly.entity_id
_entity_poly.type
_entity_poly.pdbx_seq_one_letter_code
_entity_poly.pdbx_strand_id
1 'polypeptide(L)'
;MNELKQELESTSASYNANRKKQVLNQVNNFLKTKGDFLISQEEAIKKLQNCCNRLEIFTNKERIAFGFVKDMVSVEDKISKIKFADKYTKEFQNILTKYNDGLLQLNKKFYSLRNIVQENKELEVSLEIENILKLDFFNLDKYKIFKFATNSQEGTRTQLNSSMMAEDIDSLRKNLNKLKSEIKQEKKELKNLATD
;
A
#
# COMPACT_ATOMS: atom_id res chain seq x y z
N MET A 1 -25.31 -50.97 6.12
CA MET A 1 -25.62 -49.64 6.70
C MET A 1 -24.37 -48.95 7.25
N ASN A 2 -23.45 -49.67 7.91
CA ASN A 2 -22.19 -49.09 8.43
C ASN A 2 -21.17 -48.70 7.34
N GLU A 3 -20.98 -49.50 6.29
CA GLU A 3 -20.01 -49.20 5.22
C GLU A 3 -20.34 -47.91 4.46
N LEU A 4 -21.61 -47.74 4.04
CA LEU A 4 -22.05 -46.51 3.37
C LEU A 4 -21.91 -45.26 4.26
N LYS A 5 -22.14 -45.39 5.57
CA LYS A 5 -21.96 -44.28 6.51
C LYS A 5 -20.49 -43.91 6.66
N GLN A 6 -19.62 -44.92 6.75
CA GLN A 6 -18.18 -44.73 6.86
C GLN A 6 -17.58 -44.13 5.58
N GLU A 7 -18.04 -44.56 4.41
CA GLU A 7 -17.61 -44.01 3.11
C GLU A 7 -18.07 -42.57 2.91
N LEU A 8 -19.29 -42.24 3.35
CA LEU A 8 -19.80 -40.86 3.35
C LEU A 8 -19.01 -39.95 4.30
N GLU A 9 -18.71 -40.42 5.51
CA GLU A 9 -17.87 -39.70 6.49
C GLU A 9 -16.46 -39.45 5.93
N SER A 10 -15.84 -40.46 5.31
CA SER A 10 -14.52 -40.34 4.67
C SER A 10 -14.54 -39.31 3.52
N THR A 11 -15.56 -39.36 2.67
CA THR A 11 -15.71 -38.44 1.53
C THR A 11 -15.94 -37.00 2.01
N SER A 12 -16.77 -36.81 3.03
CA SER A 12 -17.03 -35.50 3.64
C SER A 12 -15.77 -34.91 4.29
N ALA A 13 -15.00 -35.73 5.03
CA ALA A 13 -13.74 -35.30 5.63
C ALA A 13 -12.71 -34.89 4.57
N SER A 14 -12.56 -35.66 3.49
CA SER A 14 -11.68 -35.34 2.37
C SER A 14 -12.09 -34.05 1.65
N TYR A 15 -13.39 -33.87 1.43
CA TYR A 15 -13.94 -32.64 0.83
C TYR A 15 -13.63 -31.40 1.68
N ASN A 16 -13.85 -31.47 2.99
CA ASN A 16 -13.56 -30.37 3.91
C ASN A 16 -12.06 -30.08 4.00
N ALA A 17 -11.21 -31.11 3.99
CA ALA A 17 -9.75 -30.93 3.99
C ALA A 17 -9.26 -30.17 2.75
N ASN A 18 -9.81 -30.49 1.57
CA ASN A 18 -9.48 -29.79 0.32
C ASN A 18 -9.86 -28.31 0.37
N ARG A 19 -11.04 -28.00 0.93
CA ARG A 19 -11.51 -26.62 1.10
C ARG A 19 -10.70 -25.84 2.13
N LYS A 20 -10.38 -26.44 3.28
CA LYS A 20 -9.46 -25.86 4.29
C LYS A 20 -8.12 -25.48 3.63
N LYS A 21 -7.55 -26.38 2.82
CA LYS A 21 -6.31 -26.12 2.07
C LYS A 21 -6.45 -24.96 1.08
N GLN A 22 -7.57 -24.87 0.36
CA GLN A 22 -7.84 -23.77 -0.57
C GLN A 22 -7.90 -22.41 0.14
N VAL A 23 -8.62 -22.34 1.27
CA VAL A 23 -8.74 -21.13 2.09
C VAL A 23 -7.36 -20.69 2.60
N LEU A 24 -6.57 -21.60 3.17
CA LEU A 24 -5.23 -21.31 3.68
C LEU A 24 -4.26 -20.85 2.58
N ASN A 25 -4.34 -21.43 1.39
CA ASN A 25 -3.57 -20.97 0.24
C ASN A 25 -3.90 -19.52 -0.16
N GLN A 26 -5.18 -19.13 -0.07
CA GLN A 26 -5.57 -17.74 -0.35
C GLN A 26 -5.09 -16.78 0.74
N VAL A 27 -5.11 -17.19 2.00
CA VAL A 27 -4.50 -16.41 3.10
C VAL A 27 -3.02 -16.18 2.83
N ASN A 28 -2.27 -17.22 2.45
CA ASN A 28 -0.84 -17.09 2.12
C ASN A 28 -0.60 -16.13 0.95
N ASN A 29 -1.41 -16.20 -0.11
CA ASN A 29 -1.33 -15.28 -1.25
C ASN A 29 -1.61 -13.82 -0.85
N PHE A 30 -2.62 -13.61 0.00
CA PHE A 30 -2.96 -12.30 0.52
C PHE A 30 -1.85 -11.72 1.40
N LEU A 31 -1.35 -12.49 2.37
CA LEU A 31 -0.25 -12.07 3.25
C LEU A 31 1.03 -11.75 2.48
N LYS A 32 1.34 -12.52 1.42
CA LYS A 32 2.46 -12.22 0.53
C LYS A 32 2.27 -10.86 -0.15
N THR A 33 1.11 -10.65 -0.77
CA THR A 33 0.79 -9.38 -1.46
C THR A 33 0.80 -8.19 -0.48
N LYS A 34 0.29 -8.38 0.73
CA LYS A 34 0.32 -7.38 1.81
C LYS A 34 1.75 -7.04 2.24
N GLY A 35 2.64 -8.03 2.28
CA GLY A 35 4.07 -7.85 2.50
C GLY A 35 4.77 -7.11 1.35
N ASP A 36 4.47 -7.46 0.10
CA ASP A 36 5.04 -6.79 -1.08
C ASP A 36 4.59 -5.32 -1.16
N PHE A 37 3.33 -5.04 -0.78
CA PHE A 37 2.82 -3.69 -0.65
C PHE A 37 3.54 -2.89 0.45
N LEU A 38 3.81 -3.50 1.61
CA LEU A 38 4.60 -2.89 2.67
C LEU A 38 5.99 -2.47 2.18
N ILE A 39 6.70 -3.35 1.46
CA ILE A 39 8.03 -3.05 0.89
C ILE A 39 7.93 -1.89 -0.12
N SER A 40 6.93 -1.93 -0.99
CA SER A 40 6.68 -0.87 -1.97
C SER A 40 6.42 0.50 -1.30
N GLN A 41 5.72 0.50 -0.17
CA GLN A 41 5.47 1.69 0.62
C GLN A 41 6.75 2.24 1.26
N GLU A 42 7.64 1.38 1.78
CA GLU A 42 8.95 1.80 2.30
C GLU A 42 9.82 2.44 1.22
N GLU A 43 9.84 1.84 0.03
CA GLU A 43 10.56 2.42 -1.11
C GLU A 43 9.96 3.75 -1.56
N ALA A 44 8.63 3.85 -1.60
CA ALA A 44 7.95 5.10 -1.95
C ALA A 44 8.34 6.21 -0.98
N ILE A 45 8.31 5.96 0.35
CA ILE A 45 8.73 6.93 1.36
C ILE A 45 10.16 7.42 1.10
N LYS A 46 11.11 6.50 0.84
CA LYS A 46 12.52 6.87 0.57
C LYS A 46 12.64 7.75 -0.67
N LYS A 47 11.95 7.40 -1.77
CA LYS A 47 11.99 8.15 -3.03
C LYS A 47 11.31 9.52 -2.92
N LEU A 48 10.17 9.61 -2.23
CA LEU A 48 9.45 10.86 -1.98
C LEU A 48 10.29 11.81 -1.10
N GLN A 49 10.94 11.28 -0.06
CA GLN A 49 11.84 12.08 0.79
C GLN A 49 13.02 12.65 -0.02
N ASN A 50 13.60 11.86 -0.91
CA ASN A 50 14.67 12.34 -1.80
C ASN A 50 14.18 13.48 -2.71
N CYS A 51 12.96 13.38 -3.25
CA CYS A 51 12.34 14.46 -4.02
C CYS A 51 12.22 15.74 -3.19
N CYS A 52 11.71 15.64 -1.96
CA CYS A 52 11.57 16.78 -1.05
C CYS A 52 12.92 17.44 -0.73
N ASN A 53 13.91 16.63 -0.34
CA ASN A 53 15.23 17.13 0.03
C ASN A 53 15.91 17.86 -1.15
N ARG A 54 15.76 17.35 -2.37
CA ARG A 54 16.33 17.97 -3.58
C ARG A 54 15.66 19.30 -3.92
N LEU A 55 14.34 19.37 -3.78
CA LEU A 55 13.58 20.62 -3.93
C LEU A 55 13.99 21.67 -2.90
N GLU A 56 14.17 21.26 -1.64
CA GLU A 56 14.58 22.14 -0.56
C GLU A 56 16.02 22.67 -0.74
N ILE A 57 16.97 21.79 -1.08
CA ILE A 57 18.36 22.18 -1.35
C ILE A 57 18.44 23.19 -2.49
N PHE A 58 17.69 22.97 -3.58
CA PHE A 58 17.67 23.89 -4.72
C PHE A 58 17.13 25.27 -4.31
N THR A 59 16.03 25.30 -3.56
CA THR A 59 15.43 26.53 -3.06
C THR A 59 16.39 27.30 -2.12
N ASN A 60 17.08 26.58 -1.23
CA ASN A 60 18.00 27.18 -0.26
C ASN A 60 19.31 27.67 -0.90
N LYS A 61 19.90 26.90 -1.85
CA LYS A 61 21.10 27.33 -2.59
C LYS A 61 20.85 28.61 -3.37
N GLU A 62 19.69 28.72 -4.00
CA GLU A 62 19.30 29.94 -4.69
C GLU A 62 19.06 31.10 -3.74
N ARG A 63 18.39 30.89 -2.60
CA ARG A 63 18.19 31.97 -1.61
C ARG A 63 19.52 32.59 -1.17
N ILE A 64 20.56 31.78 -1.03
CA ILE A 64 21.92 32.23 -0.72
C ILE A 64 22.52 32.99 -1.92
N ALA A 65 22.43 32.46 -3.14
CA ALA A 65 23.01 33.10 -4.33
C ALA A 65 22.32 34.44 -4.71
N PHE A 66 20.99 34.52 -4.61
CA PHE A 66 20.19 35.69 -4.99
C PHE A 66 20.01 36.70 -3.86
N GLY A 67 20.27 36.32 -2.60
CA GLY A 67 20.33 37.27 -1.48
C GLY A 67 21.37 38.38 -1.69
N PHE A 68 22.37 38.13 -2.55
CA PHE A 68 23.40 39.09 -2.94
C PHE A 68 23.07 39.91 -4.19
N VAL A 69 22.04 39.55 -4.99
CA VAL A 69 21.71 40.18 -6.29
C VAL A 69 20.19 40.41 -6.40
N LYS A 70 19.64 41.15 -5.46
CA LYS A 70 18.19 41.20 -5.18
C LYS A 70 17.33 41.75 -6.34
N ASP A 71 17.91 42.44 -7.31
CA ASP A 71 17.17 43.20 -8.33
C ASP A 71 17.32 42.70 -9.79
N MET A 72 18.10 41.64 -10.05
CA MET A 72 18.28 41.07 -11.40
C MET A 72 18.08 39.55 -11.41
N VAL A 73 16.85 39.07 -11.16
CA VAL A 73 16.49 37.68 -11.49
C VAL A 73 16.26 37.61 -12.99
N SER A 74 17.17 36.99 -13.73
CA SER A 74 17.04 36.84 -15.18
C SER A 74 15.85 35.95 -15.54
N VAL A 75 15.32 36.11 -16.75
CA VAL A 75 14.28 35.21 -17.28
C VAL A 75 14.79 33.76 -17.34
N GLU A 76 16.08 33.57 -17.62
CA GLU A 76 16.74 32.26 -17.67
C GLU A 76 16.76 31.57 -16.30
N ASP A 77 16.97 32.32 -15.21
CA ASP A 77 16.89 31.79 -13.84
C ASP A 77 15.48 31.31 -13.52
N LYS A 78 14.45 32.10 -13.86
CA LYS A 78 13.04 31.72 -13.67
C LYS A 78 12.69 30.45 -14.45
N ILE A 79 13.13 30.35 -15.71
CA ILE A 79 12.92 29.16 -16.55
C ILE A 79 13.60 27.93 -15.93
N SER A 80 14.82 28.08 -15.42
CA SER A 80 15.56 26.98 -14.79
C SER A 80 14.86 26.46 -13.53
N LYS A 81 14.31 27.35 -12.69
CA LYS A 81 13.51 26.98 -11.51
C LYS A 81 12.27 26.17 -11.88
N ILE A 82 11.54 26.63 -12.89
CA ILE A 82 10.32 25.95 -13.36
C ILE A 82 10.67 24.54 -13.86
N LYS A 83 11.72 24.40 -14.68
CA LYS A 83 12.18 23.09 -15.18
C LYS A 83 12.60 22.15 -14.05
N PHE A 84 13.32 22.67 -13.05
CA PHE A 84 13.74 21.88 -11.89
C PHE A 84 12.54 21.39 -11.09
N ALA A 85 11.61 22.28 -10.76
CA ALA A 85 10.41 21.93 -10.00
C ALA A 85 9.50 20.96 -10.76
N ASP A 86 9.32 21.13 -12.08
CA ASP A 86 8.55 20.21 -12.92
C ASP A 86 9.14 18.80 -12.91
N LYS A 87 10.47 18.68 -13.02
CA LYS A 87 11.16 17.37 -12.96
C LYS A 87 10.84 16.60 -11.68
N TYR A 88 10.96 17.23 -10.51
CA TYR A 88 10.70 16.54 -9.25
C TYR A 88 9.21 16.37 -8.95
N THR A 89 8.36 17.26 -9.45
CA THR A 89 6.90 17.07 -9.41
C THR A 89 6.50 15.83 -10.21
N LYS A 90 7.07 15.66 -11.42
CA LYS A 90 6.89 14.44 -12.25
C LYS A 90 7.38 13.18 -11.54
N GLU A 91 8.57 13.23 -10.94
CA GLU A 91 9.13 12.10 -10.19
C GLU A 91 8.23 11.72 -9.00
N PHE A 92 7.77 12.71 -8.23
CA PHE A 92 6.84 12.52 -7.11
C PHE A 92 5.55 11.84 -7.58
N GLN A 93 4.88 12.39 -8.60
CA GLN A 93 3.63 11.83 -9.16
C GLN A 93 3.80 10.40 -9.71
N ASN A 94 4.94 10.10 -10.34
CA ASN A 94 5.23 8.73 -10.79
C ASN A 94 5.35 7.75 -9.63
N ILE A 95 5.93 8.18 -8.50
CA ILE A 95 5.99 7.36 -7.28
C ILE A 95 4.58 7.13 -6.72
N LEU A 96 3.73 8.16 -6.69
CA LEU A 96 2.32 8.03 -6.25
C LEU A 96 1.54 7.04 -7.12
N THR A 97 1.74 7.10 -8.43
CA THR A 97 1.08 6.19 -9.38
C THR A 97 1.44 4.74 -9.08
N LYS A 98 2.74 4.43 -8.91
CA LYS A 98 3.21 3.08 -8.56
C LYS A 98 2.68 2.61 -7.20
N TYR A 99 2.57 3.51 -6.23
CA TYR A 99 1.96 3.20 -4.94
C TYR A 99 0.49 2.80 -5.09
N ASN A 100 -0.27 3.56 -5.88
CA ASN A 100 -1.68 3.28 -6.15
C ASN A 100 -1.87 1.95 -6.90
N ASP A 101 -0.98 1.59 -7.81
CA ASP A 101 -0.98 0.28 -8.47
C ASP A 101 -0.82 -0.85 -7.44
N GLY A 102 0.11 -0.71 -6.49
CA GLY A 102 0.29 -1.65 -5.39
C GLY A 102 -0.95 -1.76 -4.51
N LEU A 103 -1.59 -0.63 -4.19
CA LEU A 103 -2.83 -0.61 -3.42
C LEU A 103 -3.98 -1.31 -4.14
N LEU A 104 -4.08 -1.12 -5.47
CA LEU A 104 -5.06 -1.80 -6.30
C LEU A 104 -4.86 -3.32 -6.31
N GLN A 105 -3.60 -3.78 -6.38
CA GLN A 105 -3.28 -5.21 -6.29
C GLN A 105 -3.66 -5.80 -4.93
N LEU A 106 -3.34 -5.10 -3.84
CA LEU A 106 -3.76 -5.51 -2.49
C LEU A 106 -5.28 -5.64 -2.39
N ASN A 107 -6.02 -4.67 -2.92
CA ASN A 107 -7.48 -4.68 -2.94
C ASN A 107 -8.05 -5.90 -3.70
N LYS A 108 -7.51 -6.20 -4.88
CA LYS A 108 -7.94 -7.38 -5.66
C LYS A 108 -7.73 -8.68 -4.88
N LYS A 109 -6.58 -8.83 -4.22
CA LYS A 109 -6.27 -10.02 -3.42
C LYS A 109 -7.11 -10.11 -2.15
N PHE A 110 -7.42 -8.97 -1.54
CA PHE A 110 -8.35 -8.90 -0.41
C PHE A 110 -9.74 -9.43 -0.78
N TYR A 111 -10.37 -8.91 -1.85
CA TYR A 111 -11.69 -9.37 -2.27
C TYR A 111 -11.70 -10.85 -2.70
N SER A 112 -10.64 -11.29 -3.37
CA SER A 112 -10.48 -12.71 -3.70
C SER A 112 -10.44 -13.60 -2.45
N LEU A 113 -9.75 -13.17 -1.39
CA LEU A 113 -9.73 -13.89 -0.11
C LEU A 113 -11.11 -13.86 0.56
N ARG A 114 -11.74 -12.68 0.63
CA ARG A 114 -13.06 -12.51 1.26
C ARG A 114 -14.10 -13.44 0.63
N ASN A 115 -14.14 -13.52 -0.70
CA ASN A 115 -15.08 -14.40 -1.40
C ASN A 115 -14.84 -15.87 -1.05
N ILE A 116 -13.58 -16.32 -1.07
CA ILE A 116 -13.24 -17.70 -0.73
C ILE A 116 -13.57 -18.02 0.73
N VAL A 117 -13.34 -17.11 1.67
CA VAL A 117 -13.72 -17.31 3.07
C VAL A 117 -15.23 -17.41 3.22
N GLN A 118 -15.99 -16.55 2.55
CA GLN A 118 -17.46 -16.53 2.59
C GLN A 118 -18.08 -17.79 1.95
N GLU A 119 -17.53 -18.28 0.83
CA GLU A 119 -17.93 -19.56 0.21
C GLU A 119 -17.66 -20.77 1.12
N ASN A 120 -16.79 -20.61 2.12
CA ASN A 120 -16.36 -21.68 3.02
C ASN A 120 -16.70 -21.39 4.49
N LYS A 121 -17.71 -20.55 4.76
CA LYS A 121 -18.11 -20.10 6.11
C LYS A 121 -18.53 -21.21 7.08
N GLU A 122 -18.85 -22.39 6.56
CA GLU A 122 -19.19 -23.57 7.35
C GLU A 122 -17.97 -24.28 7.93
N LEU A 123 -16.76 -23.93 7.47
CA LEU A 123 -15.52 -24.39 8.09
C LEU A 123 -15.14 -23.44 9.22
N GLU A 124 -14.83 -24.00 10.39
CA GLU A 124 -14.34 -23.25 11.55
C GLU A 124 -13.14 -22.36 11.21
N VAL A 125 -12.16 -22.91 10.47
CA VAL A 125 -10.98 -22.19 9.98
C VAL A 125 -11.33 -20.90 9.21
N SER A 126 -12.44 -20.90 8.47
CA SER A 126 -12.87 -19.72 7.70
C SER A 126 -13.38 -18.62 8.61
N LEU A 127 -14.14 -18.97 9.65
CA LEU A 127 -14.65 -18.03 10.66
C LEU A 127 -13.49 -17.42 11.46
N GLU A 128 -12.49 -18.23 11.82
CA GLU A 128 -11.31 -17.74 12.52
C GLU A 128 -10.47 -16.80 11.63
N ILE A 129 -10.28 -17.13 10.36
CA ILE A 129 -9.58 -16.27 9.39
C ILE A 129 -10.32 -14.96 9.19
N GLU A 130 -11.64 -14.99 9.08
CA GLU A 130 -12.49 -13.80 8.96
C GLU A 130 -12.26 -12.84 10.14
N ASN A 131 -12.21 -13.38 11.36
CA ASN A 131 -11.97 -12.63 12.58
C ASN A 131 -10.55 -12.07 12.67
N ILE A 132 -9.53 -12.91 12.43
CA ILE A 132 -8.11 -12.52 12.50
C ILE A 132 -7.79 -11.40 11.50
N LEU A 133 -8.26 -11.56 10.26
CA LEU A 133 -7.99 -10.61 9.17
C LEU A 133 -9.02 -9.46 9.11
N LYS A 134 -10.05 -9.50 9.97
CA LYS A 134 -11.12 -8.51 10.07
C LYS A 134 -11.75 -8.22 8.71
N LEU A 135 -12.11 -9.28 7.98
CA LEU A 135 -12.54 -9.17 6.57
C LEU A 135 -13.77 -8.28 6.39
N ASP A 136 -14.67 -8.19 7.37
CA ASP A 136 -15.84 -7.31 7.29
C ASP A 136 -15.55 -5.84 7.61
N PHE A 137 -14.44 -5.55 8.27
CA PHE A 137 -14.05 -4.18 8.66
C PHE A 137 -12.89 -3.65 7.82
N PHE A 138 -12.45 -4.41 6.81
CA PHE A 138 -11.34 -3.98 5.98
C PHE A 138 -11.72 -2.74 5.17
N ASN A 139 -11.09 -1.63 5.52
CA ASN A 139 -11.25 -0.37 4.81
C ASN A 139 -9.97 -0.05 4.04
N LEU A 140 -10.02 -0.10 2.70
CA LEU A 140 -8.90 0.27 1.84
C LEU A 140 -8.58 1.77 1.90
N ASP A 141 -9.58 2.62 2.19
CA ASP A 141 -9.40 4.07 2.27
C ASP A 141 -8.44 4.46 3.38
N LYS A 142 -8.20 3.59 4.38
CA LYS A 142 -7.16 3.79 5.40
C LYS A 142 -5.74 3.89 4.80
N TYR A 143 -5.56 3.41 3.56
CA TYR A 143 -4.31 3.47 2.79
C TYR A 143 -4.35 4.50 1.65
N LYS A 144 -5.49 5.14 1.38
CA LYS A 144 -5.58 6.27 0.44
C LYS A 144 -5.14 7.54 1.15
N ILE A 145 -3.83 7.73 1.23
CA ILE A 145 -3.23 8.74 2.11
C ILE A 145 -2.94 10.05 1.39
N PHE A 146 -2.77 10.01 0.06
CA PHE A 146 -2.43 11.19 -0.71
C PHE A 146 -3.66 12.05 -0.96
N LYS A 147 -3.59 13.31 -0.52
CA LYS A 147 -4.66 14.30 -0.73
C LYS A 147 -4.62 14.92 -2.12
N PHE A 148 -3.46 14.93 -2.78
CA PHE A 148 -3.30 15.56 -4.08
C PHE A 148 -3.66 14.60 -5.21
N ALA A 149 -4.44 15.11 -6.15
CA ALA A 149 -4.82 14.37 -7.34
C ALA A 149 -3.59 14.16 -8.24
N THR A 150 -3.43 12.94 -8.74
CA THR A 150 -2.38 12.53 -9.70
C THR A 150 -2.67 13.07 -11.10
N ASN A 151 -3.03 14.35 -11.23
CA ASN A 151 -3.38 14.98 -12.50
C ASN A 151 -2.14 14.93 -13.40
N SER A 152 -2.07 13.89 -14.22
CA SER A 152 -0.90 13.49 -14.99
C SER A 152 -0.82 14.17 -16.36
N GLN A 153 -1.82 14.98 -16.74
CA GLN A 153 -1.83 15.71 -18.00
C GLN A 153 -0.78 16.84 -18.00
N GLU A 154 0.11 16.77 -18.99
CA GLU A 154 1.09 17.80 -19.33
C GLU A 154 0.36 19.16 -19.47
N GLY A 155 0.63 20.12 -18.59
CA GLY A 155 0.04 21.47 -18.63
C GLY A 155 -0.95 21.83 -17.51
N THR A 156 -1.56 20.86 -16.82
CA THR A 156 -2.48 21.08 -15.67
C THR A 156 -1.91 20.60 -14.33
N ARG A 157 -0.62 20.26 -14.27
CA ARG A 157 0.05 19.80 -13.05
C ARG A 157 0.15 20.95 -12.05
N THR A 158 -0.55 20.83 -10.93
CA THR A 158 -0.31 21.71 -9.77
C THR A 158 1.12 21.50 -9.30
N GLN A 159 1.92 22.56 -9.31
CA GLN A 159 3.27 22.53 -8.77
C GLN A 159 3.18 22.26 -7.26
N LEU A 160 3.73 21.13 -6.82
CA LEU A 160 3.76 20.78 -5.41
C LEU A 160 4.90 21.54 -4.72
N ASN A 161 4.59 22.20 -3.60
CA ASN A 161 5.63 22.77 -2.74
C ASN A 161 6.16 21.72 -1.75
N SER A 162 7.35 21.95 -1.19
CA SER A 162 8.01 20.99 -0.31
C SER A 162 7.23 20.70 0.98
N SER A 163 6.49 21.67 1.52
CA SER A 163 5.70 21.47 2.74
C SER A 163 4.52 20.52 2.52
N MET A 164 3.82 20.65 1.39
CA MET A 164 2.73 19.73 1.00
C MET A 164 3.24 18.30 0.82
N MET A 165 4.40 18.14 0.17
CA MET A 165 5.01 16.83 0.00
C MET A 165 5.44 16.20 1.34
N ALA A 166 5.93 17.00 2.29
CA ALA A 166 6.34 16.53 3.61
C ALA A 166 5.16 15.99 4.43
N GLU A 167 4.01 16.67 4.41
CA GLU A 167 2.78 16.22 5.09
C GLU A 167 2.29 14.86 4.58
N ASP A 168 2.34 14.65 3.26
CA ASP A 168 1.99 13.38 2.62
C ASP A 168 2.95 12.26 3.05
N ILE A 169 4.26 12.54 3.10
CA ILE A 169 5.28 11.57 3.53
C ILE A 169 5.07 11.16 4.99
N ASP A 170 4.79 12.11 5.88
CA ASP A 170 4.56 11.81 7.29
C ASP A 170 3.28 11.00 7.51
N SER A 171 2.24 11.30 6.74
CA SER A 171 1.03 10.49 6.73
C SER A 171 1.30 9.06 6.23
N LEU A 172 2.14 8.92 5.20
CA LEU A 172 2.56 7.63 4.66
C LEU A 172 3.38 6.82 5.68
N ARG A 173 4.27 7.47 6.43
CA ARG A 173 5.05 6.84 7.52
C ARG A 173 4.18 6.33 8.66
N LYS A 174 3.22 7.15 9.11
CA LYS A 174 2.27 6.75 10.15
C LYS A 174 1.48 5.51 9.73
N ASN A 175 1.01 5.49 8.48
CA ASN A 175 0.32 4.34 7.92
C ASN A 175 1.24 3.10 7.80
N LEU A 176 2.48 3.26 7.34
CA LEU A 176 3.47 2.18 7.26
C LEU A 176 3.65 1.49 8.62
N ASN A 177 3.83 2.26 9.69
CA ASN A 177 3.99 1.71 11.04
C ASN A 177 2.76 0.92 11.49
N LYS A 178 1.56 1.42 11.18
CA LYS A 178 0.31 0.69 11.45
C LYS A 178 0.25 -0.62 10.67
N LEU A 179 0.60 -0.60 9.38
CA LEU A 179 0.61 -1.79 8.52
C LEU A 179 1.61 -2.84 9.00
N LYS A 180 2.81 -2.43 9.46
CA LYS A 180 3.81 -3.34 10.05
C LYS A 180 3.25 -4.08 11.26
N SER A 181 2.63 -3.34 12.18
CA SER A 181 2.03 -3.92 13.38
C SER A 181 0.88 -4.86 13.05
N GLU A 182 0.03 -4.47 12.10
CA GLU A 182 -1.08 -5.29 11.59
C GLU A 182 -0.57 -6.62 11.01
N ILE A 183 0.37 -6.59 10.06
CA ILE A 183 0.94 -7.80 9.45
C ILE A 183 1.63 -8.69 10.50
N LYS A 184 2.33 -8.09 11.47
CA LYS A 184 3.01 -8.86 12.53
C LYS A 184 2.01 -9.62 13.39
N GLN A 185 0.89 -8.97 13.77
CA GLN A 185 -0.15 -9.60 14.57
C GLN A 185 -0.87 -10.70 13.79
N GLU A 186 -1.31 -10.41 12.56
CA GLU A 186 -2.00 -11.38 11.70
C GLU A 186 -1.15 -12.64 11.47
N LYS A 187 0.15 -12.47 11.17
CA LYS A 187 1.07 -13.61 11.02
C LYS A 187 1.25 -14.41 12.30
N LYS A 188 1.14 -13.79 13.48
CA LYS A 188 1.25 -14.48 14.77
C LYS A 188 -0.01 -15.32 15.01
N GLU A 189 -1.19 -14.73 14.83
CA GLU A 189 -2.47 -15.41 15.05
C GLU A 189 -2.69 -16.54 14.04
N LEU A 190 -2.39 -16.31 12.76
CA LEU A 190 -2.52 -17.34 11.71
C LEU A 190 -1.55 -18.50 11.85
N LYS A 191 -0.40 -18.30 12.52
CA LYS A 191 0.52 -19.42 12.81
C LYS A 191 -0.08 -20.39 13.83
N ASN A 192 -0.79 -19.88 14.83
CA ASN A 192 -1.46 -20.71 15.82
C ASN A 192 -2.57 -21.56 15.17
N LEU A 193 -3.23 -21.01 14.14
CA LEU A 193 -4.25 -21.69 13.35
C LEU A 193 -3.74 -22.88 12.52
N ALA A 194 -2.45 -22.87 12.15
CA ALA A 194 -1.85 -23.89 11.30
C ALA A 194 -1.27 -25.06 12.09
N THR A 195 -1.21 -24.93 13.42
CA THR A 195 -0.73 -25.96 14.36
C THR A 195 -1.83 -26.83 14.96
N ASP A 196 -3.11 -26.51 14.65
CA ASP A 196 -4.32 -27.26 15.04
C ASP A 196 -4.95 -28.01 13.83
#